data_AF-A0A7Y3K218-F1
#
_entry.id   AF-A0A7Y3K218-F1
#
_cell.length_a   1.000
_cell.length_b   1.000
_cell.length_c   1.000
_cell.angle_alpha   90.00
_cell.angle_beta   90.00
_cell.angle_gamma   90.00
#
_symmetry.space_group_name_H-M   'P 1'
#
loop_
_entity.id
_entity.type
_entity.pdbx_description
1 polymer ?
#
loop_
_entity_poly.entity_id
_entity_poly.type
_entity_poly.pdbx_seq_one_letter_code
_entity_poly.pdbx_strand_id
1 'polypeptide(L)'
;GLQPGAQSIMRDSFPLKRIGTAMAVYGIVVVVGPVLGPLLGGFITDNTSWRWCFFINVPIGIVTLMLLQVVLHDPPGLKRINLRHSGVDFVGLGLLAIGLAALQIMLDRGEDADWFSSNFICGLAIAAVLGLTLFIVWEWFHKQPIVNLRLLENRNFGFATLGMLLFGMVLYSTTTLLPLLSQTLIGYDAQTAGWVLAPGGMVVFCMMPLVGFLVPRVATRWLVTFGVLVNVFALVLMGSLSLETDFAHLAWCRTVQGLGLAFLFVPFNTAAFAYLSSDQLSSAAGIINLTRNIGGSIGIALAEVFIRRVSQQHQVFLVANATTLNPAYNQQMSALQGAMVHAGISPADAVNNAHAVIYNTITSHAGMLAYVDAFHLLAWIFLLVIPVALVLKTPNFKGKARPIAVE
;
A
#
# COMPACT_ATOMS: atom_id res chain seq x y z
N GLY A 1 -6.66 -6.14 16.31
CA GLY A 1 -7.36 -7.16 17.12
C GLY A 1 -8.22 -8.09 16.28
N LEU A 2 -9.16 -7.56 15.49
CA LEU A 2 -10.13 -8.36 14.74
C LEU A 2 -9.51 -9.31 13.71
N GLN A 3 -8.47 -8.87 13.00
CA GLN A 3 -7.79 -9.68 11.98
C GLN A 3 -7.06 -10.91 12.56
N PRO A 4 -6.19 -10.79 13.58
CA PRO A 4 -5.63 -11.95 14.27
C PRO A 4 -6.69 -12.84 14.94
N GLY A 5 -7.72 -12.22 15.54
CA GLY A 5 -8.84 -12.95 16.16
C GLY A 5 -9.62 -13.79 15.14
N ALA A 6 -9.96 -13.22 13.99
CA ALA A 6 -10.63 -13.93 12.90
C ALA A 6 -9.79 -15.11 12.38
N GLN A 7 -8.48 -14.93 12.26
CA GLN A 7 -7.56 -16.02 11.86
C GLN A 7 -7.47 -17.14 12.89
N SER A 8 -7.45 -16.80 14.19
CA SER A 8 -7.51 -17.79 15.26
C SER A 8 -8.83 -18.56 15.24
N ILE A 9 -9.96 -17.86 15.14
CA ILE A 9 -11.29 -18.48 15.08
C ILE A 9 -11.42 -19.40 13.87
N MET A 10 -10.94 -18.98 12.69
CA MET A 10 -10.94 -19.83 11.50
C MET A 10 -10.08 -21.08 11.68
N ARG A 11 -8.92 -20.98 12.36
CA ARG A 11 -8.10 -22.14 12.68
C ARG A 11 -8.86 -23.12 13.59
N ASP A 12 -9.51 -22.60 14.62
CA ASP A 12 -10.20 -23.45 15.62
C ASP A 12 -11.51 -24.05 15.07
N SER A 13 -12.13 -23.38 14.11
CA SER A 13 -13.41 -23.80 13.50
C SER A 13 -13.26 -24.81 12.35
N PHE A 14 -12.09 -24.86 11.68
CA PHE A 14 -11.89 -25.73 10.53
C PHE A 14 -10.91 -26.88 10.81
N PRO A 15 -11.20 -28.13 10.37
CA PRO A 15 -10.26 -29.23 10.49
C PRO A 15 -8.98 -28.95 9.70
N LEU A 16 -7.82 -29.39 10.20
CA LEU A 16 -6.46 -29.13 9.67
C LEU A 16 -6.34 -29.23 8.14
N LYS A 17 -7.06 -30.18 7.51
CA LYS A 17 -7.06 -30.38 6.04
C LYS A 17 -7.73 -29.26 5.24
N ARG A 18 -8.63 -28.48 5.85
CA ARG A 18 -9.39 -27.38 5.22
C ARG A 18 -8.89 -25.98 5.62
N ILE A 19 -7.96 -25.88 6.58
CA ILE A 19 -7.40 -24.60 7.03
C ILE A 19 -6.74 -23.84 5.88
N GLY A 20 -6.03 -24.52 4.98
CA GLY A 20 -5.44 -23.89 3.80
C GLY A 20 -6.47 -23.21 2.90
N THR A 21 -7.64 -23.85 2.70
CA THR A 21 -8.75 -23.27 1.94
C THR A 21 -9.39 -22.10 2.67
N ALA A 22 -9.60 -22.20 3.99
CA ALA A 22 -10.15 -21.12 4.80
C ALA A 22 -9.23 -19.88 4.80
N MET A 23 -7.92 -20.07 4.96
CA MET A 23 -6.92 -18.99 4.90
C MET A 23 -6.80 -18.40 3.49
N ALA A 24 -7.02 -19.20 2.43
CA ALA A 24 -7.08 -18.70 1.07
C ALA A 24 -8.30 -17.79 0.84
N VAL A 25 -9.49 -18.19 1.32
CA VAL A 25 -10.70 -17.36 1.28
C VAL A 25 -10.50 -16.07 2.08
N TYR A 26 -9.85 -16.14 3.24
CA TYR A 26 -9.50 -14.96 4.01
C TYR A 26 -8.55 -14.01 3.27
N GLY A 27 -7.49 -14.55 2.66
CA GLY A 27 -6.54 -13.78 1.86
C GLY A 27 -7.20 -13.04 0.71
N ILE A 28 -8.20 -13.67 0.07
CA ILE A 28 -9.03 -13.04 -0.96
C ILE A 28 -9.73 -11.79 -0.39
N VAL A 29 -10.41 -11.90 0.77
CA VAL A 29 -11.11 -10.76 1.40
C VAL A 29 -10.15 -9.62 1.74
N VAL A 30 -8.96 -9.93 2.29
CA VAL A 30 -7.94 -8.93 2.67
C VAL A 30 -7.45 -8.13 1.48
N VAL A 31 -7.44 -8.72 0.28
CA VAL A 31 -6.96 -8.06 -0.94
C VAL A 31 -8.08 -7.38 -1.71
N VAL A 32 -9.30 -7.94 -1.68
CA VAL A 32 -10.49 -7.34 -2.30
C VAL A 32 -10.91 -6.06 -1.58
N GLY A 33 -10.74 -5.99 -0.25
CA GLY A 33 -11.10 -4.80 0.54
C GLY A 33 -10.47 -3.51 -0.01
N PRO A 34 -9.13 -3.43 -0.14
CA PRO A 34 -8.44 -2.28 -0.75
C PRO A 34 -8.82 -1.98 -2.21
N VAL A 35 -9.35 -2.96 -2.95
CA VAL A 35 -9.82 -2.77 -4.33
C VAL A 35 -11.21 -2.12 -4.35
N LEU A 36 -12.12 -2.62 -3.51
CA LEU A 36 -13.49 -2.10 -3.40
C LEU A 36 -13.51 -0.72 -2.72
N GLY A 37 -12.55 -0.42 -1.85
CA GLY A 37 -12.45 0.83 -1.12
C GLY A 37 -12.51 2.06 -2.03
N PRO A 38 -11.56 2.26 -2.96
CA PRO A 38 -11.57 3.39 -3.90
C PRO A 38 -12.80 3.38 -4.82
N LEU A 39 -13.30 2.21 -5.20
CA LEU A 39 -14.45 2.10 -6.10
C LEU A 39 -15.75 2.64 -5.45
N LEU A 40 -16.04 2.15 -4.25
CA LEU A 40 -17.19 2.58 -3.46
C LEU A 40 -16.97 4.00 -2.92
N GLY A 41 -15.76 4.31 -2.48
CA GLY A 41 -15.39 5.63 -1.95
C GLY A 41 -15.54 6.73 -3.00
N GLY A 42 -15.10 6.49 -4.24
CA GLY A 42 -15.28 7.42 -5.35
C GLY A 42 -16.75 7.67 -5.66
N PHE A 43 -17.55 6.60 -5.80
CA PHE A 43 -18.99 6.71 -6.02
C PHE A 43 -19.71 7.48 -4.91
N ILE A 44 -19.39 7.23 -3.63
CA ILE A 44 -20.00 7.91 -2.48
C ILE A 44 -19.59 9.39 -2.42
N THR A 45 -18.34 9.67 -2.75
CA THR A 45 -17.78 11.03 -2.69
C THR A 45 -18.42 11.93 -3.75
N ASP A 46 -18.60 11.42 -4.96
CA ASP A 46 -19.16 12.20 -6.07
C ASP A 46 -20.69 12.35 -5.99
N ASN A 47 -21.41 11.32 -5.56
CA ASN A 47 -22.89 11.35 -5.55
C ASN A 47 -23.50 11.93 -4.27
N THR A 48 -22.77 11.91 -3.16
CA THR A 48 -23.32 12.35 -1.86
C THR A 48 -22.38 13.32 -1.16
N SER A 49 -21.42 12.79 -0.41
CA SER A 49 -20.45 13.55 0.37
C SER A 49 -19.41 12.59 0.89
N TRP A 50 -18.14 13.01 0.90
CA TRP A 50 -17.02 12.24 1.45
C TRP A 50 -17.28 11.73 2.88
N ARG A 51 -18.13 12.41 3.68
CA ARG A 51 -18.48 11.99 5.05
C ARG A 51 -19.19 10.64 5.08
N TRP A 52 -19.93 10.28 4.04
CA TRP A 52 -20.62 8.99 3.93
C TRP A 52 -19.68 7.80 3.79
N CYS A 53 -18.43 8.01 3.37
CA CYS A 53 -17.38 6.99 3.41
C CYS A 53 -17.10 6.50 4.85
N PHE A 54 -17.42 7.31 5.87
CA PHE A 54 -17.37 6.90 7.27
C PHE A 54 -18.68 6.25 7.72
N PHE A 55 -19.82 6.86 7.37
CA PHE A 55 -21.13 6.38 7.80
C PHE A 55 -21.49 5.00 7.25
N ILE A 56 -21.04 4.63 6.05
CA ILE A 56 -21.28 3.29 5.47
C ILE A 56 -20.75 2.15 6.35
N ASN A 57 -19.70 2.40 7.12
CA ASN A 57 -19.12 1.39 8.02
C ASN A 57 -20.02 1.10 9.24
N VAL A 58 -20.87 2.04 9.65
CA VAL A 58 -21.77 1.89 10.81
C VAL A 58 -22.79 0.77 10.61
N PRO A 59 -23.64 0.76 9.55
CA PRO A 59 -24.60 -0.30 9.33
C PRO A 59 -23.92 -1.65 9.05
N ILE A 60 -22.81 -1.65 8.30
CA ILE A 60 -22.02 -2.87 8.07
C ILE A 60 -21.50 -3.43 9.40
N GLY A 61 -21.00 -2.58 10.28
CA GLY A 61 -20.55 -2.94 11.62
C GLY A 61 -21.66 -3.55 12.47
N ILE A 62 -22.86 -2.94 12.46
CA ILE A 62 -24.04 -3.46 13.18
C ILE A 62 -24.43 -4.85 12.65
N VAL A 63 -24.55 -5.00 11.32
CA VAL A 63 -24.89 -6.30 10.70
C VAL A 63 -23.83 -7.34 11.03
N THR A 64 -22.55 -6.98 10.98
CA THR A 64 -21.45 -7.88 11.34
C THR A 64 -21.53 -8.32 12.79
N LEU A 65 -21.81 -7.40 13.73
CA LEU A 65 -21.99 -7.71 15.15
C LEU A 65 -23.17 -8.66 15.38
N MET A 66 -24.31 -8.42 14.70
CA MET A 66 -25.48 -9.30 14.76
C MET A 66 -25.15 -10.70 14.22
N LEU A 67 -24.46 -10.79 13.07
CA LEU A 67 -24.04 -12.06 12.50
C LEU A 67 -23.07 -12.82 13.40
N LEU A 68 -22.11 -12.12 14.02
CA LEU A 68 -21.17 -12.74 14.96
C LEU A 68 -21.92 -13.35 16.16
N GLN A 69 -22.95 -12.68 16.68
CA GLN A 69 -23.76 -13.20 17.79
C GLN A 69 -24.57 -14.45 17.42
N VAL A 70 -24.97 -14.59 16.15
CA VAL A 70 -25.80 -15.71 15.68
C VAL A 70 -24.96 -16.88 15.16
N VAL A 71 -23.86 -16.60 14.47
CA VAL A 71 -23.07 -17.61 13.74
C VAL A 71 -21.94 -18.16 14.61
N LEU A 72 -21.27 -17.31 15.39
CA LEU A 72 -20.11 -17.71 16.17
C LEU A 72 -20.57 -18.35 17.49
N HIS A 73 -20.43 -19.66 17.59
CA HIS A 73 -20.66 -20.40 18.81
C HIS A 73 -19.31 -20.78 19.42
N ASP A 74 -19.11 -20.45 20.69
CA ASP A 74 -17.91 -20.86 21.42
C ASP A 74 -17.82 -22.40 21.45
N PRO A 75 -16.66 -23.00 21.09
CA PRO A 75 -16.51 -24.44 21.12
C PRO A 75 -16.77 -25.00 22.53
N PRO A 76 -17.47 -26.14 22.67
CA PRO A 76 -17.67 -26.81 23.96
C PRO A 76 -16.31 -27.35 24.47
N GLY A 77 -15.58 -26.50 25.19
CA GLY A 77 -14.20 -26.75 25.61
C GLY A 77 -13.41 -25.47 25.91
N LEU A 78 -13.83 -24.32 25.37
CA LEU A 78 -13.37 -23.01 25.84
C LEU A 78 -14.01 -22.70 27.20
N LYS A 79 -13.59 -23.43 28.24
CA LYS A 79 -13.70 -22.94 29.62
C LYS A 79 -13.07 -21.55 29.59
N ARG A 80 -13.88 -20.51 29.86
CA ARG A 80 -13.49 -19.11 30.08
C ARG A 80 -11.99 -19.06 30.32
N ILE A 81 -11.22 -18.74 29.28
CA ILE A 81 -9.79 -18.46 29.46
C ILE A 81 -9.81 -17.38 30.52
N ASN A 82 -9.30 -17.71 31.71
CA ASN A 82 -9.28 -16.79 32.83
C ASN A 82 -8.53 -15.55 32.35
N LEU A 83 -9.26 -14.49 31.98
CA LEU A 83 -8.72 -13.17 31.65
C LEU A 83 -7.81 -12.65 32.79
N ARG A 84 -7.94 -13.25 33.99
CA ARG A 84 -7.09 -13.06 35.16
C ARG A 84 -5.65 -13.60 35.04
N HIS A 85 -5.35 -14.51 34.12
CA HIS A 85 -4.05 -15.20 34.02
C HIS A 85 -3.27 -14.98 32.71
N SER A 86 -3.84 -14.29 31.73
CA SER A 86 -3.09 -13.76 30.59
C SER A 86 -2.89 -12.27 30.83
N GLY A 87 -1.76 -11.90 31.43
CA GLY A 87 -1.44 -10.49 31.62
C GLY A 87 -1.31 -9.85 30.26
N VAL A 88 -2.25 -8.99 29.87
CA VAL A 88 -2.13 -8.20 28.65
C VAL A 88 -0.94 -7.27 28.82
N ASP A 89 0.00 -7.28 27.88
CA ASP A 89 1.17 -6.40 27.90
C ASP A 89 0.77 -4.96 27.54
N PHE A 90 0.15 -4.27 28.49
CA PHE A 90 -0.27 -2.87 28.31
C PHE A 90 0.91 -1.93 28.02
N VAL A 91 2.11 -2.26 28.50
CA VAL A 91 3.32 -1.48 28.27
C VAL A 91 3.78 -1.63 26.82
N GLY A 92 3.92 -2.87 26.34
CA GLY A 92 4.23 -3.16 24.94
C GLY A 92 3.20 -2.56 23.99
N LEU A 93 1.90 -2.68 24.30
CA LEU A 93 0.83 -2.07 23.52
C LEU A 93 0.93 -0.53 23.48
N GLY A 94 1.21 0.10 24.62
CA GLY A 94 1.36 1.55 24.72
C GLY A 94 2.57 2.06 23.93
N LEU A 95 3.72 1.39 24.06
CA LEU A 95 4.94 1.71 23.32
C LEU A 95 4.74 1.54 21.80
N LEU A 96 4.08 0.45 21.37
CA LEU A 96 3.74 0.24 19.98
C LEU A 96 2.80 1.33 19.45
N ALA A 97 1.74 1.64 20.20
CA ALA A 97 0.75 2.63 19.79
C ALA A 97 1.37 4.03 19.66
N ILE A 98 2.14 4.47 20.66
CA ILE A 98 2.82 5.77 20.64
C ILE A 98 3.88 5.83 19.54
N GLY A 99 4.75 4.81 19.47
CA GLY A 99 5.83 4.77 18.49
C GLY A 99 5.31 4.73 17.05
N LEU A 100 4.31 3.89 16.78
CA LEU A 100 3.70 3.77 15.46
C LEU A 100 2.89 5.01 15.09
N ALA A 101 2.08 5.55 16.00
CA ALA A 101 1.32 6.78 15.73
C ALA A 101 2.26 7.96 15.46
N ALA A 102 3.31 8.12 16.25
CA ALA A 102 4.32 9.15 16.03
C ALA A 102 5.01 8.97 14.67
N LEU A 103 5.38 7.74 14.31
CA LEU A 103 5.98 7.43 13.00
C LEU A 103 5.04 7.80 11.86
N GLN A 104 3.77 7.39 11.93
CA GLN A 104 2.83 7.64 10.83
C GLN A 104 2.53 9.14 10.68
N ILE A 105 2.31 9.86 11.78
CA ILE A 105 2.09 11.31 11.71
C ILE A 105 3.35 12.01 11.17
N MET A 106 4.54 11.57 11.57
CA MET A 106 5.81 12.11 11.06
C MET A 106 5.94 11.91 9.55
N LEU A 107 5.56 10.72 9.04
CA LEU A 107 5.63 10.42 7.61
C LEU A 107 4.56 11.17 6.80
N ASP A 108 3.32 11.22 7.31
CA ASP A 108 2.19 11.85 6.62
C ASP A 108 2.30 13.39 6.61
N ARG A 109 2.72 14.00 7.72
CA ARG A 109 2.87 15.46 7.87
C ARG A 109 4.29 15.95 7.67
N GLY A 110 5.23 15.04 7.41
CA GLY A 110 6.66 15.35 7.35
C GLY A 110 6.94 16.47 6.38
N GLU A 111 6.46 16.36 5.16
CA GLU A 111 6.69 17.43 4.18
C GLU A 111 5.86 18.69 4.45
N ASP A 112 4.57 18.56 4.76
CA ASP A 112 3.72 19.73 5.05
C ASP A 112 4.31 20.65 6.12
N ALA A 113 5.12 20.09 7.03
CA ALA A 113 5.78 20.78 8.11
C ALA A 113 7.31 20.94 7.92
N ASP A 114 7.84 20.92 6.69
CA ASP A 114 9.27 21.12 6.38
C ASP A 114 10.24 20.15 7.09
N TRP A 115 9.78 18.92 7.33
CA TRP A 115 10.53 17.82 7.93
C TRP A 115 11.25 18.22 9.23
N PHE A 116 12.56 17.96 9.33
CA PHE A 116 13.36 18.20 10.52
C PHE A 116 13.61 19.68 10.81
N SER A 117 13.14 20.60 9.94
CA SER A 117 13.10 22.03 10.26
C SER A 117 12.01 22.35 11.29
N SER A 118 10.98 21.50 11.39
CA SER A 118 9.90 21.65 12.35
C SER A 118 10.18 20.91 13.66
N ASN A 119 10.10 21.65 14.76
CA ASN A 119 10.18 21.09 16.11
C ASN A 119 9.10 20.03 16.37
N PHE A 120 7.94 20.14 15.71
CA PHE A 120 6.86 19.15 15.83
C PHE A 120 7.28 17.80 15.21
N ILE A 121 7.83 17.82 13.99
CA ILE A 121 8.30 16.61 13.31
C ILE A 121 9.51 16.02 14.03
N CYS A 122 10.44 16.84 14.51
CA CYS A 122 11.56 16.37 15.34
C CYS A 122 11.07 15.68 16.63
N GLY A 123 10.07 16.24 17.30
CA GLY A 123 9.44 15.62 18.47
C GLY A 123 8.79 14.27 18.14
N LEU A 124 8.08 14.18 17.01
CA LEU A 124 7.50 12.92 16.53
C LEU A 124 8.57 11.90 16.14
N ALA A 125 9.65 12.32 15.49
CA ALA A 125 10.77 11.45 15.13
C ALA A 125 11.43 10.85 16.38
N ILE A 126 11.68 11.67 17.40
CA ILE A 126 12.22 11.21 18.68
C ILE A 126 11.23 10.26 19.36
N ALA A 127 9.94 10.59 19.42
CA ALA A 127 8.92 9.74 20.00
C ALA A 127 8.78 8.39 19.26
N ALA A 128 8.88 8.39 17.93
CA ALA A 128 8.86 7.20 17.10
C ALA A 128 10.10 6.33 17.35
N VAL A 129 11.30 6.91 17.30
CA VAL A 129 12.55 6.18 17.51
C VAL A 129 12.60 5.61 18.93
N LEU A 130 12.33 6.42 19.95
CA LEU A 130 12.33 5.95 21.34
C LEU A 130 11.22 4.93 21.58
N GLY A 131 9.99 5.20 21.15
CA GLY A 131 8.83 4.32 21.37
C GLY A 131 9.01 2.96 20.70
N LEU A 132 9.46 2.92 19.44
CA LEU A 132 9.69 1.68 18.71
C LEU A 132 10.94 0.93 19.20
N THR A 133 12.01 1.64 19.57
CA THR A 133 13.21 0.98 20.12
C THR A 133 12.91 0.37 21.48
N LEU A 134 12.23 1.11 22.37
CA LEU A 134 11.80 0.59 23.67
C LEU A 134 10.81 -0.55 23.51
N PHE A 135 9.89 -0.47 22.54
CA PHE A 135 8.98 -1.57 22.21
C PHE A 135 9.74 -2.84 21.81
N ILE A 136 10.71 -2.73 20.90
CA ILE A 136 11.50 -3.87 20.44
C ILE A 136 12.26 -4.49 21.61
N VAL A 137 12.93 -3.68 22.43
CA VAL A 137 13.66 -4.16 23.60
C VAL A 137 12.70 -4.81 24.60
N TRP A 138 11.58 -4.17 24.91
CA TRP A 138 10.59 -4.68 25.85
C TRP A 138 10.02 -6.05 25.42
N GLU A 139 9.48 -6.14 24.20
CA GLU A 139 8.88 -7.37 23.67
C GLU A 139 9.91 -8.50 23.52
N TRP A 140 11.18 -8.17 23.29
CA TRP A 140 12.24 -9.20 23.20
C TRP A 140 12.48 -9.90 24.54
N PHE A 141 12.45 -9.15 25.64
CA PHE A 141 12.71 -9.68 26.99
C PHE A 141 11.44 -10.07 27.77
N HIS A 142 10.26 -9.65 27.32
CA HIS A 142 9.00 -9.97 28.00
C HIS A 142 8.65 -11.46 27.89
N LYS A 143 8.00 -12.02 28.94
CA LYS A 143 7.65 -13.45 29.01
C LYS A 143 6.38 -13.79 28.22
N GLN A 144 5.44 -12.85 28.11
CA GLN A 144 4.19 -12.98 27.35
C GLN A 144 4.03 -11.79 26.38
N PRO A 145 4.91 -11.68 25.37
CA PRO A 145 4.89 -10.56 24.43
C PRO A 145 3.57 -10.49 23.65
N ILE A 146 3.05 -9.29 23.41
CA ILE A 146 1.90 -9.11 22.49
C ILE A 146 2.35 -9.40 21.05
N VAL A 147 3.59 -9.04 20.72
CA VAL A 147 4.19 -9.29 19.41
C VAL A 147 5.45 -10.11 19.60
N ASN A 148 5.39 -11.40 19.26
CA ASN A 148 6.55 -12.27 19.34
C ASN A 148 7.58 -11.93 18.25
N LEU A 149 8.43 -10.93 18.51
CA LEU A 149 9.48 -10.47 17.59
C LEU A 149 10.57 -11.52 17.36
N ARG A 150 10.70 -12.53 18.24
CA ARG A 150 11.64 -13.65 18.07
C ARG A 150 11.35 -14.46 16.81
N LEU A 151 10.14 -14.36 16.26
CA LEU A 151 9.80 -14.95 14.96
C LEU A 151 10.70 -14.43 13.83
N LEU A 152 11.20 -13.20 13.93
CA LEU A 152 12.11 -12.59 12.96
C LEU A 152 13.50 -13.25 12.93
N GLU A 153 13.89 -14.00 13.97
CA GLU A 153 15.12 -14.80 13.97
C GLU A 153 15.04 -15.94 12.93
N ASN A 154 13.83 -16.42 12.61
CA ASN A 154 13.65 -17.35 11.51
C ASN A 154 13.91 -16.63 10.20
N ARG A 155 15.02 -16.99 9.54
CA ARG A 155 15.46 -16.39 8.27
C ARG A 155 14.33 -16.30 7.24
N ASN A 156 13.52 -17.34 7.07
CA ASN A 156 12.45 -17.33 6.07
C ASN A 156 11.35 -16.32 6.43
N PHE A 157 10.98 -16.25 7.71
CA PHE A 157 10.00 -15.28 8.20
C PHE A 157 10.53 -13.84 8.13
N GLY A 158 11.78 -13.61 8.53
CA GLY A 158 12.42 -12.29 8.45
C GLY A 158 12.50 -11.75 7.01
N PHE A 159 12.99 -12.56 6.06
CA PHE A 159 13.06 -12.15 4.66
C PHE A 159 11.68 -12.03 4.00
N ALA A 160 10.71 -12.87 4.36
CA ALA A 160 9.35 -12.71 3.85
C ALA A 160 8.67 -11.46 4.41
N THR A 161 8.92 -11.12 5.68
CA THR A 161 8.46 -9.87 6.31
C THR A 161 9.09 -8.65 5.64
N LEU A 162 10.40 -8.68 5.34
CA LEU A 162 11.06 -7.63 4.56
C LEU A 162 10.49 -7.52 3.14
N GLY A 163 10.27 -8.64 2.46
CA GLY A 163 9.61 -8.67 1.15
C GLY A 163 8.21 -8.06 1.19
N MET A 164 7.47 -8.28 2.29
CA MET A 164 6.16 -7.67 2.51
C MET A 164 6.21 -6.18 2.83
N LEU A 165 7.28 -5.69 3.46
CA LEU A 165 7.55 -4.26 3.60
C LEU A 165 7.69 -3.60 2.22
N LEU A 166 8.56 -4.15 1.38
CA LEU A 166 8.82 -3.64 0.02
C LEU A 166 7.58 -3.74 -0.87
N PHE A 167 6.85 -4.86 -0.78
CA PHE A 167 5.57 -5.05 -1.44
C PHE A 167 4.55 -3.99 -0.98
N GLY A 168 4.47 -3.74 0.32
CA GLY A 168 3.63 -2.70 0.91
C GLY A 168 3.93 -1.32 0.33
N MET A 169 5.22 -0.92 0.31
CA MET A 169 5.65 0.36 -0.28
C MET A 169 5.05 0.55 -1.67
N VAL A 170 5.32 -0.35 -2.61
CA VAL A 170 4.87 -0.17 -3.99
C VAL A 170 3.35 -0.31 -4.14
N LEU A 171 2.73 -1.26 -3.44
CA LEU A 171 1.29 -1.48 -3.50
C LEU A 171 0.54 -0.20 -3.09
N TYR A 172 0.87 0.36 -1.93
CA TYR A 172 0.16 1.52 -1.40
C TYR A 172 0.56 2.81 -2.12
N SER A 173 1.86 3.02 -2.46
CA SER A 173 2.28 4.16 -3.28
C SER A 173 1.50 4.20 -4.58
N THR A 174 1.48 3.14 -5.38
CA THR A 174 0.77 3.17 -6.67
C THR A 174 -0.75 3.25 -6.54
N THR A 175 -1.31 2.67 -5.48
CA THR A 175 -2.76 2.77 -5.21
C THR A 175 -3.18 4.19 -4.83
N THR A 176 -2.29 4.97 -4.22
CA THR A 176 -2.54 6.39 -3.88
C THR A 176 -2.17 7.33 -5.03
N LEU A 177 -1.01 7.13 -5.67
CA LEU A 177 -0.49 8.02 -6.70
C LEU A 177 -1.31 8.01 -7.97
N LEU A 178 -1.79 6.85 -8.42
CA LEU A 178 -2.49 6.74 -9.70
C LEU A 178 -3.83 7.51 -9.70
N PRO A 179 -4.70 7.37 -8.68
CA PRO A 179 -5.90 8.21 -8.58
C PRO A 179 -5.57 9.69 -8.34
N LEU A 180 -4.53 9.99 -7.55
CA LEU A 180 -4.12 11.37 -7.29
C LEU A 180 -3.67 12.06 -8.58
N LEU A 181 -2.82 11.41 -9.38
CA LEU A 181 -2.42 11.85 -10.72
C LEU A 181 -3.64 12.10 -11.63
N SER A 182 -4.56 11.13 -11.66
CA SER A 182 -5.75 11.20 -12.51
C SER A 182 -6.67 12.36 -12.13
N GLN A 183 -6.85 12.63 -10.83
CA GLN A 183 -7.70 13.72 -10.35
C GLN A 183 -7.04 15.09 -10.50
N THR A 184 -5.75 15.20 -10.16
CA THR A 184 -5.07 16.50 -10.07
C THR A 184 -4.50 17.00 -11.39
N LEU A 185 -3.97 16.12 -12.24
CA LEU A 185 -3.32 16.53 -13.50
C LEU A 185 -4.15 16.19 -14.74
N ILE A 186 -4.81 15.03 -14.76
CA ILE A 186 -5.64 14.60 -15.91
C ILE A 186 -7.06 15.19 -15.82
N GLY A 187 -7.54 15.49 -14.61
CA GLY A 187 -8.84 16.13 -14.38
C GLY A 187 -10.03 15.16 -14.28
N TYR A 188 -9.79 13.90 -13.93
CA TYR A 188 -10.86 12.94 -13.65
C TYR A 188 -11.57 13.26 -12.33
N ASP A 189 -12.86 12.98 -12.25
CA ASP A 189 -13.60 12.97 -11.00
C ASP A 189 -13.16 11.80 -10.08
N ALA A 190 -13.59 11.82 -8.82
CA ALA A 190 -13.14 10.83 -7.85
C ALA A 190 -13.64 9.42 -8.20
N GLN A 191 -14.84 9.32 -8.77
CA GLN A 191 -15.42 8.09 -9.27
C GLN A 191 -14.54 7.51 -10.39
N THR A 192 -14.29 8.24 -11.48
CA THR A 192 -13.51 7.73 -12.62
C THR A 192 -12.09 7.37 -12.20
N ALA A 193 -11.45 8.16 -11.34
CA ALA A 193 -10.15 7.83 -10.78
C ALA A 193 -10.17 6.54 -9.92
N GLY A 194 -11.26 6.28 -9.20
CA GLY A 194 -11.49 5.01 -8.51
C GLY A 194 -11.70 3.83 -9.47
N TRP A 195 -12.43 4.04 -10.57
CA TRP A 195 -12.67 3.03 -11.61
C TRP A 195 -11.37 2.59 -12.32
N VAL A 196 -10.37 3.48 -12.46
CA VAL A 196 -9.04 3.11 -13.00
C VAL A 196 -8.40 1.98 -12.19
N LEU A 197 -8.66 1.89 -10.89
CA LEU A 197 -8.09 0.86 -10.02
C LEU A 197 -8.79 -0.50 -10.10
N ALA A 198 -10.06 -0.51 -10.53
CA ALA A 198 -10.92 -1.70 -10.49
C ALA A 198 -10.35 -2.89 -11.28
N PRO A 199 -9.92 -2.71 -12.56
CA PRO A 199 -9.46 -3.82 -13.38
C PRO A 199 -8.25 -4.52 -12.79
N GLY A 200 -7.28 -3.76 -12.25
CA GLY A 200 -6.12 -4.33 -11.57
C GLY A 200 -6.50 -5.14 -10.34
N GLY A 201 -7.44 -4.64 -9.54
CA GLY A 201 -7.92 -5.39 -8.38
C GLY A 201 -8.67 -6.67 -8.74
N MET A 202 -9.47 -6.65 -9.80
CA MET A 202 -10.17 -7.83 -10.31
C MET A 202 -9.19 -8.88 -10.83
N VAL A 203 -8.13 -8.44 -11.51
CA VAL A 203 -7.06 -9.34 -11.94
C VAL A 203 -6.33 -9.97 -10.75
N VAL A 204 -6.00 -9.20 -9.71
CA VAL A 204 -5.39 -9.78 -8.49
C VAL A 204 -6.30 -10.86 -7.91
N PHE A 205 -7.60 -10.57 -7.77
CA PHE A 205 -8.60 -11.51 -7.27
C PHE A 205 -8.63 -12.81 -8.07
N CYS A 206 -8.66 -12.72 -9.41
CA CYS A 206 -8.67 -13.88 -10.30
C CYS A 206 -7.34 -14.65 -10.27
N MET A 207 -6.21 -13.97 -10.10
CA MET A 207 -4.87 -14.60 -10.11
C MET A 207 -4.52 -15.27 -8.78
N MET A 208 -5.08 -14.86 -7.64
CA MET A 208 -4.74 -15.44 -6.35
C MET A 208 -4.97 -16.97 -6.27
N PRO A 209 -6.11 -17.53 -6.70
CA PRO A 209 -6.30 -18.98 -6.76
C PRO A 209 -5.30 -19.68 -7.67
N LEU A 210 -4.98 -19.08 -8.83
CA LEU A 210 -4.01 -19.61 -9.78
C LEU A 210 -2.61 -19.67 -9.16
N VAL A 211 -2.18 -18.60 -8.50
CA VAL A 211 -0.89 -18.57 -7.80
C VAL A 211 -0.89 -19.58 -6.65
N GLY A 212 -1.97 -19.69 -5.88
CA GLY A 212 -2.12 -20.69 -4.82
C GLY A 212 -1.95 -22.13 -5.33
N PHE A 213 -2.40 -22.42 -6.55
CA PHE A 213 -2.19 -23.72 -7.21
C PHE A 213 -0.76 -23.93 -7.71
N LEU A 214 -0.04 -22.86 -8.07
CA LEU A 214 1.35 -22.91 -8.53
C LEU A 214 2.36 -23.02 -7.37
N VAL A 215 2.05 -22.47 -6.20
CA VAL A 215 2.93 -22.45 -5.02
C VAL A 215 3.46 -23.83 -4.61
N PRO A 216 2.67 -24.92 -4.61
CA PRO A 216 3.17 -26.27 -4.31
C PRO A 216 4.10 -26.87 -5.38
N ARG A 217 4.10 -26.30 -6.60
CA ARG A 217 4.77 -26.88 -7.78
C ARG A 217 6.00 -26.11 -8.23
N VAL A 218 6.01 -24.81 -8.02
CA VAL A 218 7.08 -23.90 -8.45
C VAL A 218 7.77 -23.32 -7.22
N ALA A 219 9.09 -23.25 -7.25
CA ALA A 219 9.84 -22.67 -6.15
C ALA A 219 9.45 -21.20 -5.92
N THR A 220 9.27 -20.80 -4.66
CA THR A 220 8.85 -19.45 -4.24
C THR A 220 9.65 -18.35 -4.93
N ARG A 221 10.98 -18.50 -5.04
CA ARG A 221 11.87 -17.53 -5.69
C ARG A 221 11.48 -17.20 -7.13
N TRP A 222 11.02 -18.18 -7.91
CA TRP A 222 10.65 -17.98 -9.30
C TRP A 222 9.29 -17.27 -9.43
N LEU A 223 8.33 -17.63 -8.57
CA LEU A 223 7.03 -16.96 -8.52
C LEU A 223 7.19 -15.48 -8.13
N VAL A 224 8.00 -15.21 -7.09
CA VAL A 224 8.27 -13.85 -6.65
C VAL A 224 9.04 -13.07 -7.70
N THR A 225 10.09 -13.64 -8.31
CA THR A 225 10.86 -12.97 -9.37
C THR A 225 9.96 -12.62 -10.57
N PHE A 226 9.09 -13.53 -10.99
CA PHE A 226 8.10 -13.25 -12.03
C PHE A 226 7.17 -12.10 -11.63
N GLY A 227 6.63 -12.12 -10.40
CA GLY A 227 5.79 -11.04 -9.89
C GLY A 227 6.50 -9.69 -9.85
N VAL A 228 7.79 -9.67 -9.50
CA VAL A 228 8.61 -8.45 -9.53
C VAL A 228 8.78 -7.95 -10.96
N LEU A 229 9.18 -8.81 -11.90
CA LEU A 229 9.42 -8.41 -13.29
C LEU A 229 8.15 -7.87 -13.95
N VAL A 230 7.00 -8.48 -13.71
CA VAL A 230 5.70 -8.00 -14.23
C VAL A 230 5.34 -6.63 -13.66
N ASN A 231 5.56 -6.40 -12.36
CA ASN A 231 5.32 -5.08 -11.77
C ASN A 231 6.32 -4.03 -12.25
N VAL A 232 7.60 -4.36 -12.39
CA VAL A 232 8.61 -3.46 -12.94
C VAL A 232 8.22 -3.07 -14.35
N PHE A 233 7.79 -4.03 -15.17
CA PHE A 233 7.27 -3.74 -16.50
C PHE A 233 6.02 -2.83 -16.45
N ALA A 234 5.07 -3.10 -15.54
CA ALA A 234 3.90 -2.24 -15.37
C ALA A 234 4.27 -0.80 -14.95
N LEU A 235 5.25 -0.64 -14.06
CA LEU A 235 5.73 0.66 -13.58
C LEU A 235 6.50 1.43 -14.67
N VAL A 236 7.29 0.72 -15.48
CA VAL A 236 7.94 1.31 -16.67
C VAL A 236 6.90 1.70 -17.73
N LEU A 237 5.82 0.92 -17.88
CA LEU A 237 4.70 1.28 -18.74
C LEU A 237 3.96 2.54 -18.21
N MET A 238 3.86 2.70 -16.89
CA MET A 238 3.39 3.96 -16.30
C MET A 238 4.38 5.13 -16.53
N GLY A 239 5.61 4.85 -16.95
CA GLY A 239 6.57 5.87 -17.37
C GLY A 239 6.26 6.49 -18.74
N SER A 240 5.38 5.90 -19.55
CA SER A 240 4.92 6.49 -20.82
C SER A 240 3.64 7.32 -20.68
N LEU A 241 3.19 7.60 -19.46
CA LEU A 241 2.01 8.42 -19.22
C LEU A 241 2.27 9.88 -19.63
N SER A 242 1.25 10.51 -20.19
CA SER A 242 1.19 11.96 -20.47
C SER A 242 -0.08 12.58 -19.90
N LEU A 243 -0.20 13.92 -19.97
CA LEU A 243 -1.42 14.63 -19.57
C LEU A 243 -2.64 14.26 -20.44
N GLU A 244 -2.42 13.74 -21.64
CA GLU A 244 -3.45 13.32 -22.59
C GLU A 244 -3.79 11.82 -22.48
N THR A 245 -3.35 11.16 -21.41
CA THR A 245 -3.56 9.72 -21.27
C THR A 245 -5.03 9.39 -21.05
N ASP A 246 -5.55 8.50 -21.87
CA ASP A 246 -6.90 7.97 -21.74
C ASP A 246 -7.05 6.96 -20.59
N PHE A 247 -8.28 6.86 -20.09
CA PHE A 247 -8.70 5.95 -19.02
C PHE A 247 -8.27 4.50 -19.29
N ALA A 248 -8.44 4.04 -20.54
CA ALA A 248 -8.12 2.66 -20.93
C ALA A 248 -6.64 2.33 -20.73
N HIS A 249 -5.75 3.29 -20.98
CA HIS A 249 -4.31 3.09 -20.81
C HIS A 249 -3.93 3.04 -19.32
N LEU A 250 -4.47 3.94 -18.49
CA LEU A 250 -4.27 3.89 -17.03
C LEU A 250 -4.78 2.58 -16.43
N ALA A 251 -5.99 2.17 -16.82
CA ALA A 251 -6.61 0.92 -16.41
C ALA A 251 -5.77 -0.29 -16.86
N TRP A 252 -5.21 -0.26 -18.07
CA TRP A 252 -4.33 -1.30 -18.58
C TRP A 252 -3.03 -1.40 -17.77
N CYS A 253 -2.35 -0.27 -17.50
CA CYS A 253 -1.16 -0.24 -16.65
C CYS A 253 -1.44 -0.86 -15.28
N ARG A 254 -2.57 -0.50 -14.66
CA ARG A 254 -3.00 -1.06 -13.37
C ARG A 254 -3.37 -2.54 -13.44
N THR A 255 -3.93 -2.99 -14.56
CA THR A 255 -4.24 -4.40 -14.84
C THR A 255 -2.96 -5.24 -14.89
N VAL A 256 -1.96 -4.79 -15.65
CA VAL A 256 -0.65 -5.47 -15.74
C VAL A 256 0.04 -5.50 -14.37
N GLN A 257 -0.03 -4.41 -13.61
CA GLN A 257 0.51 -4.38 -12.25
C GLN A 257 -0.19 -5.39 -11.34
N GLY A 258 -1.53 -5.48 -11.43
CA GLY A 258 -2.34 -6.44 -10.68
C GLY A 258 -1.93 -7.89 -10.88
N LEU A 259 -1.55 -8.27 -12.11
CA LEU A 259 -1.00 -9.61 -12.39
C LEU A 259 0.21 -9.90 -11.50
N GLY A 260 1.18 -8.98 -11.46
CA GLY A 260 2.40 -9.18 -10.69
C GLY A 260 2.18 -9.19 -9.17
N LEU A 261 1.25 -8.37 -8.66
CA LEU A 261 0.98 -8.26 -7.22
C LEU A 261 0.52 -9.58 -6.60
N ALA A 262 -0.31 -10.37 -7.31
CA ALA A 262 -0.75 -11.69 -6.84
C ALA A 262 0.41 -12.68 -6.65
N PHE A 263 1.40 -12.63 -7.55
CA PHE A 263 2.60 -13.48 -7.53
C PHE A 263 3.61 -13.10 -6.44
N LEU A 264 3.36 -12.02 -5.71
CA LEU A 264 4.17 -11.59 -4.57
C LEU A 264 3.44 -11.90 -3.28
N PHE A 265 2.17 -11.52 -3.22
CA PHE A 265 1.40 -11.63 -1.98
C PHE A 265 1.31 -13.08 -1.49
N VAL A 266 0.91 -14.02 -2.35
CA VAL A 266 0.69 -15.42 -1.96
C VAL A 266 2.00 -16.14 -1.61
N PRO A 267 3.08 -16.04 -2.42
CA PRO A 267 4.32 -16.75 -2.12
C PRO A 267 5.04 -16.20 -0.88
N PHE A 268 5.01 -14.89 -0.62
CA PHE A 268 5.58 -14.33 0.62
C PHE A 268 4.85 -14.81 1.86
N ASN A 269 3.50 -14.74 1.88
CA ASN A 269 2.72 -15.25 3.01
C ASN A 269 2.98 -16.74 3.23
N THR A 270 3.04 -17.52 2.15
CA THR A 270 3.28 -18.96 2.26
C THR A 270 4.69 -19.26 2.78
N ALA A 271 5.71 -18.56 2.28
CA ALA A 271 7.10 -18.73 2.71
C ALA A 271 7.32 -18.30 4.18
N ALA A 272 6.58 -17.27 4.62
CA ALA A 272 6.65 -16.79 6.00
C ALA A 272 6.05 -17.79 7.00
N PHE A 273 4.93 -18.43 6.65
CA PHE A 273 4.22 -19.34 7.55
C PHE A 273 4.70 -20.80 7.48
N ALA A 274 5.45 -21.17 6.43
CA ALA A 274 5.83 -22.56 6.18
C ALA A 274 6.62 -23.26 7.31
N TYR A 275 7.37 -22.51 8.10
CA TYR A 275 8.26 -23.05 9.15
C TYR A 275 7.85 -22.65 10.56
N LEU A 276 6.63 -22.13 10.72
CA LEU A 276 6.12 -21.70 12.01
C LEU A 276 5.18 -22.75 12.58
N SER A 277 5.24 -22.93 13.90
CA SER A 277 4.29 -23.77 14.59
C SER A 277 2.92 -23.09 14.62
N SER A 278 1.86 -23.89 14.76
CA SER A 278 0.50 -23.38 14.56
C SER A 278 0.08 -22.30 15.56
N ASP A 279 0.64 -22.33 16.77
CA ASP A 279 0.53 -21.32 17.84
C ASP A 279 1.17 -19.98 17.48
N GLN A 280 2.17 -19.96 16.59
CA GLN A 280 2.88 -18.75 16.18
C GLN A 280 2.21 -18.01 15.01
N LEU A 281 1.32 -18.69 14.26
CA LEU A 281 0.73 -18.16 13.04
C LEU A 281 -0.04 -16.84 13.24
N SER A 282 -0.76 -16.71 14.35
CA SER A 282 -1.53 -15.49 14.64
C SER A 282 -0.62 -14.27 14.85
N SER A 283 0.42 -14.41 15.68
CA SER A 283 1.43 -13.36 15.90
C SER A 283 2.22 -13.06 14.63
N ALA A 284 2.60 -14.09 13.89
CA ALA A 284 3.32 -13.98 12.62
C ALA A 284 2.53 -13.18 11.56
N ALA A 285 1.25 -13.49 11.41
CA ALA A 285 0.37 -12.78 10.51
C ALA A 285 0.15 -11.32 10.94
N GLY A 286 0.06 -11.06 12.25
CA GLY A 286 0.04 -9.72 12.82
C GLY A 286 1.25 -8.89 12.40
N ILE A 287 2.46 -9.44 12.56
CA ILE A 287 3.73 -8.80 12.17
C ILE A 287 3.75 -8.52 10.66
N ILE A 288 3.46 -9.51 9.81
CA ILE A 288 3.51 -9.32 8.35
C ILE A 288 2.57 -8.21 7.89
N ASN A 289 1.33 -8.18 8.41
CA ASN A 289 0.36 -7.16 8.03
C ASN A 289 0.78 -5.77 8.54
N LEU A 290 1.27 -5.70 9.78
CA LEU A 290 1.81 -4.46 10.35
C LEU A 290 2.97 -3.92 9.49
N THR A 291 3.95 -4.77 9.20
CA THR A 291 5.10 -4.40 8.37
C THR A 291 4.70 -3.99 6.96
N ARG A 292 3.73 -4.68 6.34
CA ARG A 292 3.18 -4.28 5.03
C ARG A 292 2.53 -2.90 5.08
N ASN A 293 1.74 -2.60 6.11
CA ASN A 293 1.09 -1.30 6.26
C ASN A 293 2.09 -0.18 6.54
N ILE A 294 3.10 -0.42 7.40
CA ILE A 294 4.21 0.51 7.64
C ILE A 294 4.98 0.77 6.36
N GLY A 295 5.32 -0.29 5.61
CA GLY A 295 5.91 -0.18 4.29
C GLY A 295 5.06 0.70 3.38
N GLY A 296 3.74 0.52 3.37
CA GLY A 296 2.84 1.38 2.62
C GLY A 296 2.95 2.87 2.95
N SER A 297 2.90 3.24 4.23
CA SER A 297 3.03 4.64 4.64
C SER A 297 4.40 5.23 4.31
N ILE A 298 5.48 4.47 4.53
CA ILE A 298 6.84 4.89 4.12
C ILE A 298 6.89 5.13 2.60
N GLY A 299 6.33 4.20 1.82
CA GLY A 299 6.32 4.30 0.36
C GLY A 299 5.54 5.51 -0.14
N ILE A 300 4.37 5.78 0.43
CA ILE A 300 3.54 6.94 0.07
C ILE A 300 4.32 8.23 0.38
N ALA A 301 4.79 8.39 1.62
CA ALA A 301 5.52 9.58 2.05
C ALA A 301 6.77 9.83 1.19
N LEU A 302 7.58 8.79 0.93
CA LEU A 302 8.76 8.91 0.06
C LEU A 302 8.39 9.31 -1.37
N ALA A 303 7.34 8.73 -1.93
CA ALA A 303 6.92 9.07 -3.29
C ALA A 303 6.38 10.50 -3.38
N GLU A 304 5.61 10.97 -2.40
CA GLU A 304 5.11 12.34 -2.36
C GLU A 304 6.23 13.37 -2.27
N VAL A 305 7.20 13.16 -1.36
CA VAL A 305 8.40 14.02 -1.26
C VAL A 305 9.17 14.02 -2.57
N PHE A 306 9.35 12.84 -3.16
CA PHE A 306 10.05 12.71 -4.43
C PHE A 306 9.34 13.49 -5.53
N ILE A 307 8.03 13.33 -5.70
CA ILE A 307 7.24 14.03 -6.71
C ILE A 307 7.34 15.54 -6.53
N ARG A 308 7.20 16.06 -5.31
CA ARG A 308 7.29 17.51 -5.06
C ARG A 308 8.66 18.07 -5.42
N ARG A 309 9.73 17.43 -4.95
CA ARG A 309 11.11 17.88 -5.21
C ARG A 309 11.47 17.79 -6.69
N VAL A 310 11.14 16.68 -7.34
CA VAL A 310 11.44 16.46 -8.76
C VAL A 310 10.56 17.35 -9.65
N SER A 311 9.30 17.59 -9.27
CA SER A 311 8.43 18.56 -9.96
C SER A 311 9.02 19.96 -9.91
N GLN A 312 9.52 20.39 -8.75
CA GLN A 312 10.21 21.69 -8.64
C GLN A 312 11.47 21.75 -9.53
N GLN A 313 12.25 20.67 -9.61
CA GLN A 313 13.42 20.60 -10.49
C GLN A 313 13.03 20.70 -11.98
N HIS A 314 12.03 19.93 -12.42
CA HIS A 314 11.50 20.00 -13.78
C HIS A 314 10.93 21.39 -14.09
N GLN A 315 10.24 22.01 -13.13
CA GLN A 315 9.71 23.36 -13.28
C GLN A 315 10.83 24.37 -13.51
N VAL A 316 11.93 24.33 -12.74
CA VAL A 316 13.09 25.22 -12.94
C VAL A 316 13.67 25.05 -14.34
N PHE A 317 13.82 23.81 -14.81
CA PHE A 317 14.35 23.54 -16.15
C PHE A 317 13.42 24.03 -17.27
N LEU A 318 12.11 23.82 -17.14
CA LEU A 318 11.12 24.27 -18.13
C LEU A 318 11.00 25.80 -18.16
N VAL A 319 10.97 26.45 -17.00
CA VAL A 319 10.92 27.93 -16.90
C VAL A 319 12.17 28.57 -17.52
N ALA A 320 13.35 27.96 -17.35
CA ALA A 320 14.59 28.46 -17.97
C ALA A 320 14.52 28.53 -19.51
N ASN A 321 13.66 27.72 -20.13
CA ASN A 321 13.42 27.73 -21.58
C ASN A 321 12.24 28.62 -22.01
N ALA A 322 11.44 29.10 -21.06
CA ALA A 322 10.28 29.98 -21.26
C ALA A 322 10.68 31.46 -21.17
N THR A 323 11.64 31.87 -22.00
CA THR A 323 12.16 33.24 -22.03
C THR A 323 11.76 33.97 -23.29
N THR A 324 11.79 35.31 -23.26
CA THR A 324 11.56 36.17 -24.43
C THR A 324 12.61 35.99 -25.54
N LEU A 325 13.70 35.27 -25.27
CA LEU A 325 14.70 34.90 -26.27
C LEU A 325 14.28 33.68 -27.09
N ASN A 326 13.30 32.90 -26.63
CA ASN A 326 12.79 31.74 -27.33
C ASN A 326 11.64 32.14 -28.30
N PRO A 327 11.81 31.99 -29.63
CA PRO A 327 10.78 32.35 -30.59
C PRO A 327 9.46 31.61 -30.39
N ALA A 328 9.51 30.34 -29.95
CA ALA A 328 8.31 29.53 -29.70
C ALA A 328 7.50 30.09 -28.51
N TYR A 329 8.19 30.52 -27.45
CA TYR A 329 7.55 31.17 -26.30
C TYR A 329 6.85 32.47 -26.73
N ASN A 330 7.54 33.33 -27.49
CA ASN A 330 6.97 34.58 -27.98
C ASN A 330 5.75 34.33 -28.88
N GLN A 331 5.83 33.36 -29.79
CA GLN A 331 4.72 33.02 -30.68
C GLN A 331 3.49 32.56 -29.89
N GLN A 332 3.68 31.66 -28.92
CA GLN A 332 2.59 31.15 -28.09
C GLN A 332 2.00 32.24 -27.18
N MET A 333 2.85 33.10 -26.62
CA MET A 333 2.44 34.25 -25.83
C MET A 333 1.57 35.20 -26.66
N SER A 334 2.02 35.60 -27.86
CA SER A 334 1.24 36.46 -28.75
C SER A 334 -0.07 35.83 -29.21
N ALA A 335 -0.09 34.51 -29.45
CA ALA A 335 -1.32 33.79 -29.81
C ALA A 335 -2.35 33.79 -28.68
N LEU A 336 -1.92 33.50 -27.44
CA LEU A 336 -2.78 33.53 -26.25
C LEU A 336 -3.32 34.94 -25.98
N GLN A 337 -2.46 35.95 -26.02
CA GLN A 337 -2.88 37.35 -25.85
C GLN A 337 -3.89 37.76 -26.93
N GLY A 338 -3.61 37.43 -28.19
CA GLY A 338 -4.50 37.71 -29.31
C GLY A 338 -5.87 37.05 -29.12
N ALA A 339 -5.92 35.78 -28.74
CA ALA A 339 -7.17 35.08 -28.46
C ALA A 339 -7.96 35.70 -27.29
N MET A 340 -7.28 36.08 -26.21
CA MET A 340 -7.90 36.71 -25.03
C MET A 340 -8.48 38.10 -25.34
N VAL A 341 -7.76 38.91 -26.11
CA VAL A 341 -8.25 40.23 -26.54
C VAL A 341 -9.48 40.07 -27.46
N HIS A 342 -9.47 39.09 -28.37
CA HIS A 342 -10.66 38.77 -29.18
C HIS A 342 -11.84 38.28 -28.34
N ALA A 343 -11.59 37.63 -27.20
CA ALA A 343 -12.60 37.22 -26.24
C ALA A 343 -13.11 38.37 -25.34
N GLY A 344 -12.63 39.60 -25.53
CA GLY A 344 -13.09 40.79 -24.81
C GLY A 344 -12.31 41.12 -23.53
N ILE A 345 -11.19 40.44 -23.27
CA ILE A 345 -10.31 40.74 -22.13
C ILE A 345 -9.47 41.99 -22.46
N SER A 346 -9.26 42.86 -21.47
CA SER A 346 -8.44 44.06 -21.67
C SER A 346 -7.00 43.66 -22.06
N PRO A 347 -6.29 44.44 -22.89
CA PRO A 347 -4.91 44.11 -23.28
C PRO A 347 -3.96 43.94 -22.08
N ALA A 348 -4.16 44.71 -21.01
CA ALA A 348 -3.35 44.61 -19.79
C ALA A 348 -3.62 43.30 -19.04
N ASP A 349 -4.89 42.91 -18.90
CA ASP A 349 -5.27 41.66 -18.23
C ASP A 349 -4.92 40.43 -19.09
N ALA A 350 -5.00 40.56 -20.42
CA ALA A 350 -4.66 39.48 -21.36
C ALA A 350 -3.18 39.07 -21.24
N VAL A 351 -2.27 40.01 -20.98
CA VAL A 351 -0.85 39.71 -20.75
C VAL A 351 -0.68 38.88 -19.47
N ASN A 352 -1.25 39.34 -18.35
CA ASN A 352 -1.14 38.65 -17.06
C ASN A 352 -1.78 37.25 -17.11
N ASN A 353 -2.95 37.13 -17.73
CA ASN A 353 -3.66 35.87 -17.88
C ASN A 353 -2.89 34.90 -18.82
N ALA A 354 -2.29 35.39 -19.91
CA ALA A 354 -1.47 34.56 -20.78
C ALA A 354 -0.22 34.02 -20.07
N HIS A 355 0.43 34.84 -19.24
CA HIS A 355 1.52 34.39 -18.36
C HIS A 355 1.05 33.31 -17.37
N ALA A 356 -0.11 33.50 -16.75
CA ALA A 356 -0.68 32.50 -15.82
C ALA A 356 -1.00 31.17 -16.52
N VAL A 357 -1.56 31.21 -17.74
CA VAL A 357 -1.82 30.01 -18.54
C VAL A 357 -0.53 29.26 -18.84
N ILE A 358 0.51 29.94 -19.35
CA ILE A 358 1.79 29.29 -19.65
C ILE A 358 2.43 28.74 -18.38
N TYR A 359 2.39 29.48 -17.28
CA TYR A 359 2.92 29.01 -16.00
C TYR A 359 2.19 27.74 -15.52
N ASN A 360 0.85 27.72 -15.59
CA ASN A 360 0.05 26.55 -15.23
C ASN A 360 0.32 25.35 -16.15
N THR A 361 0.56 25.58 -17.45
CA THR A 361 0.99 24.52 -18.37
C THR A 361 2.34 23.96 -17.94
N ILE A 362 3.32 24.82 -17.65
CA ILE A 362 4.65 24.40 -17.19
C ILE A 362 4.54 23.59 -15.88
N THR A 363 3.76 24.03 -14.90
CA THR A 363 3.60 23.32 -13.63
C THR A 363 2.92 21.97 -13.81
N SER A 364 1.89 21.87 -14.66
CA SER A 364 1.24 20.58 -14.96
C SER A 364 2.20 19.60 -15.65
N HIS A 365 2.99 20.06 -16.63
CA HIS A 365 3.99 19.21 -17.29
C HIS A 365 5.14 18.81 -16.34
N ALA A 366 5.62 19.73 -15.50
CA ALA A 366 6.64 19.42 -14.49
C ALA A 366 6.13 18.37 -13.49
N GLY A 367 4.88 18.51 -13.03
CA GLY A 367 4.21 17.52 -12.19
C GLY A 367 4.12 16.17 -12.88
N MET A 368 3.69 16.13 -14.14
CA MET A 368 3.56 14.90 -14.91
C MET A 368 4.90 14.14 -15.03
N LEU A 369 5.98 14.85 -15.36
CA LEU A 369 7.32 14.29 -15.43
C LEU A 369 7.77 13.74 -14.07
N ALA A 370 7.45 14.43 -12.98
CA ALA A 370 7.78 13.95 -11.64
C ALA A 370 7.01 12.67 -11.25
N TYR A 371 5.75 12.52 -11.67
CA TYR A 371 5.01 11.26 -11.50
C TYR A 371 5.64 10.11 -12.30
N VAL A 372 6.03 10.36 -13.56
CA VAL A 372 6.75 9.40 -14.40
C VAL A 372 8.04 8.94 -13.72
N ASP A 373 8.84 9.88 -13.22
CA ASP A 373 10.07 9.57 -12.50
C ASP A 373 9.81 8.81 -11.19
N ALA A 374 8.71 9.12 -10.49
CA ALA A 374 8.32 8.40 -9.28
C ALA A 374 7.94 6.94 -9.57
N PHE A 375 7.25 6.66 -10.69
CA PHE A 375 6.97 5.28 -11.10
C PHE A 375 8.26 4.52 -11.45
N HIS A 376 9.22 5.16 -12.11
CA HIS A 376 10.55 4.57 -12.34
C HIS A 376 11.29 4.29 -11.03
N LEU A 377 11.28 5.23 -10.08
CA LEU A 377 11.87 5.03 -8.76
C LEU A 377 11.25 3.81 -8.04
N LEU A 378 9.92 3.69 -8.05
CA LEU A 378 9.22 2.54 -7.49
C LEU A 378 9.63 1.24 -8.19
N ALA A 379 9.88 1.27 -9.51
CA ALA A 379 10.35 0.10 -10.26
C ALA A 379 11.74 -0.34 -9.77
N TRP A 380 12.65 0.61 -9.55
CA TRP A 380 13.98 0.33 -8.97
C TRP A 380 13.89 -0.25 -7.55
N ILE A 381 13.03 0.32 -6.71
CA ILE A 381 12.77 -0.21 -5.36
C ILE A 381 12.24 -1.65 -5.45
N PHE A 382 11.41 -1.95 -6.43
CA PHE A 382 10.87 -3.30 -6.60
C PHE A 382 11.91 -4.32 -7.03
N LEU A 383 12.93 -3.93 -7.80
CA LEU A 383 14.05 -4.81 -8.13
C LEU A 383 14.82 -5.26 -6.89
N LEU A 384 14.83 -4.47 -5.81
CA LEU A 384 15.43 -4.85 -4.52
C LEU A 384 14.71 -6.04 -3.85
N VAL A 385 13.51 -6.38 -4.30
CA VAL A 385 12.77 -7.56 -3.84
C VAL A 385 13.39 -8.86 -4.39
N ILE A 386 14.08 -8.83 -5.53
CA ILE A 386 14.67 -10.04 -6.15
C ILE A 386 15.74 -10.67 -5.25
N PRO A 387 16.74 -9.92 -4.72
CA PRO A 387 17.68 -10.46 -3.75
C PRO A 387 17.00 -11.11 -2.54
N VAL A 388 15.95 -10.47 -2.00
CA VAL A 388 15.15 -11.02 -0.88
C VAL A 388 14.50 -12.35 -1.27
N ALA A 389 13.94 -12.42 -2.49
CA ALA A 389 13.32 -13.62 -3.02
C ALA A 389 14.29 -14.80 -3.21
N LEU A 390 15.53 -14.51 -3.61
CA LEU A 390 16.56 -15.53 -3.85
C LEU A 390 17.02 -16.21 -2.56
N VAL A 391 16.96 -15.50 -1.43
CA VAL A 391 17.34 -16.04 -0.11
C VAL A 391 16.23 -16.90 0.50
N LEU A 392 14.97 -16.75 0.05
CA LEU A 392 13.85 -17.54 0.54
C LEU A 392 14.00 -19.03 0.20
N LYS A 393 13.96 -19.87 1.22
CA LYS A 393 13.89 -21.33 1.05
C LYS A 393 12.49 -21.70 0.59
N THR A 394 12.42 -22.56 -0.41
CA THR A 394 11.16 -23.13 -0.89
C THR A 394 10.64 -24.13 0.13
N PRO A 395 9.39 -23.98 0.62
CA PRO A 395 8.77 -24.96 1.49
C PRO A 395 8.66 -26.32 0.78
N ASN A 396 9.14 -27.39 1.40
CA ASN A 396 9.01 -28.74 0.84
C ASN A 396 7.66 -29.33 1.22
N PHE A 397 6.64 -29.10 0.40
CA PHE A 397 5.29 -29.67 0.58
C PHE A 397 5.22 -31.19 0.31
N LYS A 398 6.31 -31.82 -0.17
CA LYS A 398 6.39 -33.27 -0.41
C LYS A 398 6.84 -34.07 0.82
N GLY A 399 7.18 -33.41 1.93
CA GLY A 399 7.46 -34.09 3.19
C GLY A 399 6.17 -34.59 3.83
N LYS A 400 6.04 -35.90 4.08
CA LYS A 400 4.95 -36.48 4.87
C LYS A 400 4.74 -35.62 6.12
N ALA A 401 3.50 -35.16 6.34
CA ALA A 401 3.11 -34.56 7.61
C ALA A 401 3.64 -35.46 8.73
N ARG A 402 4.58 -34.96 9.54
CA ARG A 402 4.96 -35.70 10.75
C ARG A 402 3.69 -35.80 11.59
N PRO A 403 3.19 -37.02 11.90
CA PRO A 403 2.08 -37.14 12.81
C PRO A 403 2.52 -36.45 14.10
N ILE A 404 1.71 -35.48 14.53
CA ILE A 404 1.86 -34.84 15.84
C ILE A 404 1.75 -36.00 16.82
N ALA A 405 2.86 -36.32 17.51
CA ALA A 405 2.83 -37.25 18.61
C ALA A 405 1.90 -36.65 19.66
N VAL A 406 0.76 -37.30 19.84
CA VAL A 406 -0.07 -37.10 21.01
C VAL A 406 0.60 -37.95 22.08
N GLU A 407 1.35 -37.30 22.98
CA GLU A 407 1.66 -37.84 24.30
C GLU A 407 0.84 -37.08 25.35
#